data_AF-A0A2P8DHV4-F1
#
_entry.id   AF-A0A2P8DHV4-F1
#
_cell.length_a   1.000
_cell.length_b   1.000
_cell.length_c   1.000
_cell.angle_alpha   90.00
_cell.angle_beta   90.00
_cell.angle_gamma   90.00
#
_symmetry.space_group_name_H-M   'P 1'
#
loop_
_entity.id
_entity.type
_entity.pdbx_description
1 polymer ?
#
loop_
_entity_poly.entity_id
_entity_poly.type
_entity_poly.pdbx_seq_one_letter_code
_entity_poly.pdbx_strand_id
1 'polypeptide(L)'
;MPEHADREVMDERNRLAMQVVEDLAAAGLPVVSEISPTYQSGVEVTVDPLADEQGGVYVTWRTHEILRRQAVYGECPPEIAEARADYWHTAMATMAETLRGLLAAAGFEAGHYAGDFHTNTVRVTGRTGAPPVG
;
A
#
# COMPACT_ATOMS: atom_id res chain seq x y z
N MET A 1 -19.12 1.58 17.48
CA MET A 1 -18.37 0.86 16.43
C MET A 1 -18.69 1.54 15.11
N PRO A 2 -17.69 1.88 14.29
CA PRO A 2 -17.95 2.44 12.97
C PRO A 2 -18.69 1.42 12.11
N GLU A 3 -19.59 1.91 11.28
CA GLU A 3 -20.43 1.15 10.35
C GLU A 3 -19.63 0.74 9.11
N HIS A 4 -19.97 -0.39 8.49
CA HIS A 4 -19.43 -0.76 7.18
C HIS A 4 -20.14 0.03 6.08
N ALA A 5 -19.38 0.40 5.06
CA ALA A 5 -19.92 0.98 3.85
C ALA A 5 -20.98 0.05 3.22
N ASP A 6 -21.95 0.65 2.54
CA ASP A 6 -22.94 -0.13 1.79
C ASP A 6 -22.30 -0.92 0.64
N ARG A 7 -23.08 -1.84 0.07
CA ARG A 7 -22.59 -2.72 -1.00
C ARG A 7 -22.12 -1.94 -2.23
N GLU A 8 -22.78 -0.85 -2.60
CA GLU A 8 -22.44 -0.08 -3.80
C GLU A 8 -21.09 0.62 -3.63
N VAL A 9 -20.86 1.21 -2.46
CA VAL A 9 -19.56 1.81 -2.09
C VAL A 9 -18.47 0.74 -2.04
N MET A 10 -18.76 -0.45 -1.50
CA MET A 10 -17.79 -1.55 -1.47
C MET A 10 -17.46 -2.08 -2.86
N ASP A 11 -18.45 -2.20 -3.75
CA ASP A 11 -18.24 -2.63 -5.14
C ASP A 11 -17.37 -1.62 -5.89
N GLU A 12 -17.55 -0.31 -5.66
CA GLU A 12 -16.68 0.74 -6.21
C GLU A 12 -15.25 0.61 -5.70
N ARG A 13 -15.07 0.49 -4.37
CA ARG A 13 -13.74 0.34 -3.76
C ARG A 13 -13.00 -0.90 -4.26
N ASN A 14 -13.70 -2.03 -4.40
CA ASN A 14 -13.11 -3.25 -4.94
C ASN A 14 -12.70 -3.08 -6.40
N ARG A 15 -13.51 -2.40 -7.22
CA ARG A 15 -13.15 -2.10 -8.61
C ARG A 15 -11.92 -1.20 -8.69
N LEU A 16 -11.87 -0.16 -7.87
CA LEU A 16 -10.73 0.74 -7.79
C LEU A 16 -9.46 0.01 -7.34
N ALA A 17 -9.56 -0.86 -6.33
CA ALA A 17 -8.43 -1.68 -5.87
C ALA A 17 -7.92 -2.62 -6.98
N MET A 18 -8.81 -3.26 -7.74
CA MET A 18 -8.44 -4.12 -8.86
C MET A 18 -7.70 -3.34 -9.96
N GLN A 19 -8.18 -2.16 -10.32
CA GLN A 19 -7.50 -1.29 -11.29
C GLN A 19 -6.10 -0.87 -10.82
N VAL A 20 -5.96 -0.55 -9.53
CA VAL A 20 -4.66 -0.24 -8.92
C VAL A 20 -3.69 -1.43 -9.03
N VAL A 21 -4.17 -2.63 -8.71
CA VAL A 21 -3.38 -3.87 -8.82
C VAL A 21 -2.91 -4.09 -10.26
N GLU A 22 -3.81 -3.98 -11.23
CA GLU A 22 -3.52 -4.17 -12.65
C GLU A 22 -2.48 -3.18 -13.16
N ASP A 23 -2.66 -1.89 -12.90
CA ASP A 23 -1.75 -0.85 -13.40
C ASP A 23 -0.37 -0.91 -12.74
N LEU A 24 -0.29 -1.19 -11.44
CA LEU A 24 0.99 -1.36 -10.74
C LEU A 24 1.71 -2.65 -11.17
N ALA A 25 0.98 -3.73 -11.42
CA ALA A 25 1.54 -4.95 -12.00
C ALA A 25 2.05 -4.70 -13.43
N ALA A 26 1.31 -3.94 -14.25
CA ALA A 26 1.73 -3.54 -15.60
C ALA A 26 2.98 -2.65 -15.58
N ALA A 27 3.15 -1.82 -14.55
CA ALA A 27 4.38 -1.06 -14.29
C ALA A 27 5.57 -1.94 -13.84
N GLY A 28 5.36 -3.25 -13.68
CA GLY A 28 6.39 -4.23 -13.32
C GLY A 28 6.58 -4.42 -11.82
N LEU A 29 5.70 -3.88 -10.97
CA LEU A 29 5.78 -4.10 -9.53
C LEU A 29 5.18 -5.45 -9.14
N PRO A 30 5.85 -6.22 -8.26
CA PRO A 30 5.23 -7.40 -7.69
C PRO A 30 4.08 -6.96 -6.79
N VAL A 31 2.87 -7.43 -7.08
CA VAL A 31 1.70 -7.23 -6.23
C VAL A 31 1.54 -8.47 -5.34
N VAL A 32 1.47 -8.26 -4.04
CA VAL A 32 1.27 -9.31 -3.04
C VAL A 32 -0.17 -9.77 -3.13
N SER A 33 -0.39 -11.06 -3.38
CA SER A 33 -1.72 -11.66 -3.28
C SER A 33 -1.91 -12.26 -1.89
N GLU A 34 -3.14 -12.30 -1.42
CA GLU A 34 -3.51 -12.91 -0.12
C GLU A 34 -3.14 -14.41 -0.04
N ILE A 35 -2.86 -15.05 -1.18
CA ILE A 35 -2.70 -16.50 -1.32
C ILE A 35 -1.29 -16.99 -0.89
N SER A 36 -0.28 -16.12 -0.75
CA SER A 36 1.07 -16.55 -0.33
C SER A 36 1.79 -15.54 0.58
N PRO A 37 1.42 -15.46 1.88
CA PRO A 37 1.69 -14.27 2.68
C PRO A 37 3.08 -14.19 3.30
N THR A 38 3.82 -15.27 3.56
CA THR A 38 4.93 -15.17 4.54
C THR A 38 6.21 -14.53 3.98
N TYR A 39 6.56 -14.78 2.71
CA TYR A 39 7.85 -14.33 2.14
C TYR A 39 7.72 -13.36 0.96
N GLN A 40 6.51 -12.98 0.56
CA GLN A 40 6.34 -12.04 -0.54
C GLN A 40 6.65 -10.60 -0.10
N SER A 41 7.42 -9.92 -0.94
CA SER A 41 7.65 -8.47 -0.86
C SER A 41 7.03 -7.84 -2.09
N GLY A 42 6.39 -6.69 -1.93
CA GLY A 42 5.65 -6.10 -3.03
C GLY A 42 4.62 -5.08 -2.59
N VAL A 43 3.80 -4.67 -3.54
CA VAL A 43 2.64 -3.80 -3.32
C VAL A 43 1.57 -4.60 -2.61
N GLU A 44 1.10 -4.09 -1.47
CA GLU A 44 -0.07 -4.59 -0.77
C GLU A 44 -1.19 -3.56 -0.95
N VAL A 45 -2.33 -4.03 -1.47
CA VAL A 45 -3.53 -3.20 -1.69
C VAL A 45 -4.60 -3.69 -0.72
N THR A 46 -5.08 -2.80 0.13
CA THR A 46 -6.08 -3.10 1.16
C THR A 46 -7.32 -2.24 0.92
N VAL A 47 -8.49 -2.86 1.01
CA VAL A 47 -9.78 -2.16 1.04
C VAL A 47 -10.26 -2.07 2.47
N ASP A 48 -10.31 -0.87 3.02
CA ASP A 48 -10.93 -0.62 4.32
C ASP A 48 -12.46 -0.54 4.11
N PRO A 49 -13.25 -1.42 4.76
CA PRO A 49 -14.69 -1.48 4.57
C PRO A 49 -15.47 -0.44 5.38
N LEU A 50 -14.84 0.36 6.23
CA LEU A 50 -15.54 1.32 7.08
C LEU A 50 -16.23 2.43 6.26
N ALA A 51 -17.39 2.89 6.71
CA ALA A 51 -18.15 3.99 6.11
C ALA A 51 -17.64 5.37 6.54
N ASP A 52 -16.64 5.43 7.42
CA ASP A 52 -16.09 6.67 7.94
C ASP A 52 -15.07 7.30 6.97
N GLU A 53 -14.49 8.42 7.39
CA GLU A 53 -13.46 9.14 6.62
C GLU A 53 -12.18 8.32 6.40
N GLN A 54 -12.02 7.19 7.11
CA GLN A 54 -10.90 6.25 7.00
C GLN A 54 -11.23 5.07 6.08
N GLY A 55 -12.47 4.85 5.66
CA GLY A 55 -12.79 3.89 4.62
C GLY A 55 -12.17 4.21 3.26
N GLY A 56 -11.72 3.20 2.50
CA GLY A 56 -11.18 3.44 1.17
C GLY A 56 -10.20 2.39 0.67
N VAL A 57 -9.48 2.74 -0.40
CA VAL A 57 -8.42 1.89 -0.99
C VAL A 57 -7.06 2.42 -0.55
N TYR A 58 -6.25 1.53 0.00
CA TYR A 58 -4.93 1.82 0.54
C TYR A 58 -3.88 0.99 -0.15
N VAL A 59 -2.75 1.61 -0.46
CA VAL A 59 -1.62 0.99 -1.13
C VAL A 59 -0.40 1.19 -0.25
N THR A 60 0.28 0.11 0.10
CA THR A 60 1.51 0.13 0.88
C THR A 60 2.56 -0.77 0.26
N TRP A 61 3.82 -0.53 0.61
CA TRP A 61 4.90 -1.43 0.26
C TRP A 61 5.17 -2.40 1.39
N ARG A 62 5.17 -3.69 1.08
CA ARG A 62 5.54 -4.75 2.00
C ARG A 62 7.00 -5.15 1.76
N THR A 63 7.85 -4.85 2.74
CA THR A 63 9.23 -5.36 2.78
C THR A 63 9.27 -6.84 3.16
N HIS A 64 10.37 -7.51 2.81
CA HIS A 64 10.60 -8.90 3.17
C HIS A 64 10.54 -9.10 4.69
N GLU A 65 9.96 -10.23 5.14
CA GLU A 65 9.72 -10.51 6.56
C GLU A 65 11.00 -10.43 7.40
N ILE A 66 12.14 -10.91 6.88
CA ILE A 66 13.44 -10.80 7.57
C ILE A 66 13.77 -9.34 7.90
N LEU A 67 13.68 -8.42 6.93
CA LEU A 67 13.98 -7.02 7.18
C LEU A 67 12.98 -6.42 8.18
N ARG A 68 11.69 -6.73 8.02
CA ARG A 68 10.65 -6.27 8.94
C ARG A 68 10.91 -6.75 10.38
N ARG A 69 11.25 -8.02 10.58
CA ARG A 69 11.54 -8.57 11.91
C ARG A 69 12.76 -7.93 12.56
N GLN A 70 13.81 -7.71 11.78
CA GLN A 70 15.02 -7.04 12.27
C GLN A 70 14.76 -5.59 12.64
N ALA A 71 14.02 -4.85 11.79
CA ALA A 71 13.78 -3.42 11.96
C ALA A 71 12.70 -3.08 12.99
N VAL A 72 11.62 -3.86 13.05
CA VAL A 72 10.43 -3.57 13.87
C VAL A 72 10.47 -4.32 15.20
N TYR A 73 10.92 -5.57 15.19
CA TYR A 73 10.94 -6.43 16.39
C TYR A 73 12.34 -6.56 17.02
N GLY A 74 13.37 -5.99 16.39
CA GLY A 74 14.74 -6.06 16.89
C GLY A 74 15.31 -7.47 16.84
N GLU A 75 14.83 -8.34 15.95
CA GLU A 75 15.34 -9.72 15.77
C GLU A 75 16.71 -9.73 15.04
N CYS A 76 17.67 -8.97 15.56
CA CYS A 76 19.04 -8.87 15.07
C CYS A 76 20.02 -8.50 16.19
N PRO A 77 21.34 -8.65 15.99
CA PRO A 77 22.33 -8.17 16.94
C PRO A 77 22.18 -6.67 17.23
N PRO A 78 22.36 -6.20 18.48
CA PRO A 78 22.21 -4.80 18.86
C PRO A 78 23.06 -3.84 18.02
N GLU A 79 24.22 -4.29 17.54
CA GLU A 79 25.17 -3.51 16.76
C GLU A 79 24.64 -3.11 15.39
N ILE A 80 23.61 -3.79 14.88
CA ILE A 80 22.99 -3.49 13.57
C ILE A 80 21.53 -3.06 13.68
N ALA A 81 20.95 -3.02 14.88
CA ALA A 81 19.52 -2.77 15.07
C ALA A 81 19.09 -1.39 14.54
N GLU A 82 19.84 -0.35 14.89
CA GLU A 82 19.58 1.02 14.41
C GLU A 82 19.68 1.11 12.88
N ALA A 83 20.76 0.59 12.30
CA ALA A 83 20.94 0.59 10.84
C ALA A 83 19.83 -0.19 10.10
N ARG A 84 19.31 -1.28 10.69
CA ARG A 84 18.17 -2.03 10.12
C ARG A 84 16.87 -1.25 10.21
N ALA A 85 16.62 -0.58 11.33
CA ALA A 85 15.47 0.29 11.50
C ALA A 85 15.51 1.46 10.49
N ASP A 86 16.64 2.15 10.36
CA ASP A 86 16.81 3.26 9.43
C ASP A 86 16.63 2.84 7.98
N TYR A 87 17.24 1.70 7.59
CA TYR A 87 17.09 1.16 6.25
C TYR A 87 15.64 0.79 5.94
N TRP A 88 14.92 0.17 6.88
CA TRP A 88 13.50 -0.15 6.70
C TRP A 88 12.64 1.11 6.56
N HIS A 89 12.83 2.12 7.41
CA HIS A 89 12.10 3.39 7.29
C HIS A 89 12.36 4.06 5.94
N THR A 90 13.62 4.12 5.52
CA THR A 90 14.02 4.69 4.23
C THR A 90 13.38 3.94 3.06
N ALA A 91 13.40 2.60 3.10
CA ALA A 91 12.79 1.77 2.06
C ALA A 91 11.27 1.99 1.99
N MET A 92 10.58 2.02 3.13
CA MET A 92 9.14 2.26 3.19
C MET A 92 8.77 3.65 2.63
N ALA A 93 9.48 4.71 3.04
CA ALA A 93 9.22 6.06 2.56
C ALA A 93 9.50 6.24 1.06
N THR A 94 10.61 5.68 0.58
CA THR A 94 10.98 5.73 -0.85
C THR A 94 9.95 5.01 -1.70
N MET A 95 9.48 3.84 -1.26
CA MET A 95 8.47 3.09 -1.99
C MET A 95 7.10 3.75 -1.95
N ALA A 96 6.69 4.36 -0.83
CA ALA A 96 5.45 5.13 -0.76
C ALA A 96 5.44 6.28 -1.78
N GLU A 97 6.54 7.02 -1.90
CA GLU A 97 6.67 8.09 -2.89
C GLU A 97 6.67 7.56 -4.33
N THR A 98 7.34 6.42 -4.56
CA THR A 98 7.35 5.76 -5.88
C THR A 98 5.94 5.31 -6.29
N LEU A 99 5.21 4.68 -5.37
CA LEU A 99 3.83 4.24 -5.58
C LEU A 99 2.93 5.43 -5.91
N ARG A 100 3.06 6.53 -5.17
CA ARG A 100 2.32 7.76 -5.44
C ARG A 100 2.59 8.29 -6.85
N GLY A 101 3.85 8.33 -7.28
CA GLY A 101 4.24 8.75 -8.62
C GLY A 101 3.66 7.87 -9.73
N LEU A 102 3.70 6.55 -9.56
CA LEU A 102 3.15 5.59 -10.51
C LEU A 102 1.62 5.66 -10.59
N LEU A 103 0.95 5.77 -9.45
CA LEU A 103 -0.51 5.93 -9.37
C LEU A 103 -0.95 7.23 -10.06
N ALA A 104 -0.25 8.34 -9.81
CA ALA A 104 -0.52 9.60 -10.49
C ALA A 104 -0.30 9.49 -12.02
N ALA A 105 0.78 8.83 -12.45
CA ALA A 105 1.07 8.59 -13.87
C ALA A 105 0.00 7.70 -14.54
N ALA A 106 -0.62 6.78 -13.80
CA ALA A 106 -1.73 5.96 -14.25
C ALA A 106 -3.10 6.66 -14.16
N GLY A 107 -3.15 7.92 -13.72
CA GLY A 107 -4.36 8.74 -13.67
C GLY A 107 -5.21 8.52 -12.41
N PHE A 108 -4.64 7.96 -11.35
CA PHE A 108 -5.30 7.84 -10.05
C PHE A 108 -5.16 9.12 -9.22
N GLU A 109 -6.22 9.43 -8.48
CA GLU A 109 -6.18 10.40 -7.40
C GLU A 109 -5.62 9.70 -6.17
N ALA A 110 -4.32 9.88 -5.94
CA ALA A 110 -3.60 9.23 -4.86
C ALA A 110 -2.86 10.26 -3.99
N GLY A 111 -3.04 10.15 -2.67
CA GLY A 111 -2.48 11.07 -1.69
C GLY A 111 -1.84 10.34 -0.51
N HIS A 112 -1.03 11.06 0.25
CA HIS A 112 -0.50 10.53 1.51
C HIS A 112 -1.64 10.37 2.51
N TYR A 113 -1.70 9.22 3.18
CA TYR A 113 -2.60 9.03 4.30
C TYR A 113 -1.86 9.31 5.62
N ALA A 114 -2.13 10.48 6.20
CA ALA A 114 -1.54 10.89 7.47
C ALA A 114 -2.32 10.32 8.68
N GLY A 115 -2.51 9.00 8.72
CA GLY A 115 -3.02 8.32 9.91
C GLY A 115 -1.87 8.03 10.89
N ASP A 116 -2.14 8.11 12.19
CA ASP A 116 -1.13 7.97 13.27
C ASP A 116 -0.29 6.67 13.19
N PHE A 117 -0.79 5.64 12.50
CA PHE A 117 -0.13 4.32 12.35
C PHE A 117 0.26 3.97 10.90
N HIS A 118 0.08 4.89 9.94
CA HIS A 118 0.14 4.59 8.50
C HIS A 118 1.02 5.57 7.70
N THR A 119 2.14 6.02 8.29
CA THR A 119 3.04 7.05 7.74
C THR A 119 3.67 6.72 6.38
N ASN A 120 3.53 5.49 5.86
CA ASN A 120 4.04 5.12 4.53
C ASN A 120 2.96 4.51 3.63
N THR A 121 1.70 4.87 3.89
CA THR A 121 0.54 4.37 3.14
C THR A 121 0.03 5.46 2.18
N VAL A 122 -0.28 5.05 0.95
CA VAL A 122 -0.91 5.88 -0.07
C VAL A 122 -2.41 5.56 -0.09
N ARG A 123 -3.27 6.57 0.03
CA ARG A 123 -4.72 6.42 -0.15
C ARG A 123 -5.09 6.77 -1.58
N VAL A 124 -5.91 5.92 -2.19
CA VAL A 124 -6.48 6.15 -3.52
C VAL A 124 -7.97 6.47 -3.37
N THR A 125 -8.39 7.61 -3.90
CA THR A 125 -9.76 8.11 -3.77
C THR A 125 -10.57 8.00 -5.05
N GLY A 126 -9.92 7.82 -6.19
CA GLY A 126 -10.58 7.73 -7.48
C GLY A 126 -9.60 7.68 -8.64
N ARG A 127 -10.15 7.79 -9.85
CA ARG A 127 -9.40 7.79 -11.11
C ARG A 127 -9.99 8.83 -12.06
N THR A 128 -9.17 9.75 -12.53
CA THR A 128 -9.59 10.88 -13.38
C THR A 128 -9.31 10.65 -14.87
N GLY A 129 -8.50 9.65 -15.21
CA GLY A 129 -8.12 9.32 -16.60
C GLY A 129 -8.45 7.89 -17.02
N ALA A 130 -8.56 7.67 -18.33
CA ALA A 130 -8.61 6.32 -18.91
C ALA A 130 -7.29 5.56 -18.64
N PRO A 131 -7.30 4.20 -18.63
CA PRO A 131 -6.10 3.43 -18.35
C PRO A 131 -4.93 3.78 -19.28
N PRO A 132 -3.69 3.88 -18.77
CA PRO A 132 -2.52 4.12 -19.62
C PRO A 132 -2.25 2.94 -20.57
N VAL A 133 -2.80 1.75 -20.29
CA VAL A 133 -2.69 0.57 -21.14
C VAL A 133 -4.09 0.09 -21.50
N GLY A 134 -4.46 0.27 -22.77
CA GLY A 134 -5.66 -0.28 -23.40
C GLY A 134 -5.31 -1.26 -24.51
#